data_AF-A0A1C6CFN9-F1
#
_entry.id   AF-A0A1C6CFN9-F1
#
_cell.length_a   1.000
_cell.length_b   1.000
_cell.length_c   1.000
_cell.angle_alpha   90.00
_cell.angle_beta   90.00
_cell.angle_gamma   90.00
#
_symmetry.space_group_name_H-M   'P 1'
#
loop_
_entity.id
_entity.type
_entity.pdbx_description
1 polymer ?
#
loop_
_entity_poly.entity_id
_entity_poly.type
_entity_poly.pdbx_seq_one_letter_code
_entity_poly.pdbx_strand_id
1 'polypeptide(L)' 'MSQSKKGNRYQISFKENIQELELMNFMLEQSKIMGISTYIKMLIAEDMKKRKLC' A
#
# COMPACT_ATOMS: atom_id res chain seq x y z
N MET A 1 -5.65 4.89 31.46
CA MET A 1 -6.64 4.48 30.43
C MET A 1 -5.98 4.60 29.07
N SER A 2 -5.39 3.52 28.55
CA SER A 2 -4.73 3.56 27.23
C SER A 2 -5.80 3.64 26.15
N GLN A 3 -5.88 4.78 25.46
CA GLN A 3 -6.68 4.88 24.23
C GLN A 3 -6.10 3.87 23.23
N SER A 4 -6.78 2.73 23.06
CA SER A 4 -6.45 1.81 21.99
C SER A 4 -6.68 2.56 20.67
N LYS A 5 -5.59 2.90 19.97
CA LYS A 5 -5.65 3.42 18.60
C LYS A 5 -6.27 2.34 17.72
N LYS A 6 -7.60 2.28 17.65
CA LYS A 6 -8.37 1.42 16.76
C LYS A 6 -8.19 1.91 15.33
N GLY A 7 -7.06 1.57 14.72
CA GLY A 7 -6.86 1.72 13.29
C GLY A 7 -7.42 0.49 12.56
N ASN A 8 -8.16 0.70 11.47
CA ASN A 8 -8.50 -0.37 10.55
C ASN A 8 -7.21 -0.87 9.91
N ARG A 9 -6.80 -2.10 10.22
CA ARG A 9 -5.64 -2.75 9.61
C ARG A 9 -6.12 -3.62 8.46
N TYR A 10 -5.50 -3.44 7.30
CA TYR A 10 -5.74 -4.24 6.11
C TYR A 10 -4.48 -5.01 5.77
N GLN A 11 -4.59 -6.34 5.63
CA GLN A 11 -3.49 -7.18 5.18
C GLN A 11 -3.51 -7.27 3.65
N ILE A 12 -2.34 -7.20 3.04
CA ILE A 12 -2.15 -7.41 1.60
C ILE A 12 -1.33 -8.68 1.44
N SER A 13 -1.79 -9.57 0.57
CA SER A 13 -1.15 -10.85 0.27
C SER A 13 -0.84 -10.90 -1.22
N PHE A 14 0.35 -11.37 -1.55
CA PHE A 14 0.80 -11.60 -2.92
C PHE A 14 0.81 -13.10 -3.22
N LYS A 15 0.49 -13.49 -4.45
CA LYS A 15 0.57 -14.90 -4.86
C LYS A 15 2.00 -15.26 -5.27
N GLU A 16 2.32 -16.55 -5.25
CA GLU A 16 3.66 -17.07 -5.60
C GLU A 16 3.88 -17.21 -7.12
N ASN A 17 3.34 -16.30 -7.92
CA ASN A 17 3.67 -16.24 -9.36
C ASN A 17 4.62 -15.07 -9.63
N ILE A 18 5.33 -15.15 -10.76
CA ILE A 18 6.42 -14.21 -11.09
C ILE A 18 5.93 -12.75 -11.08
N GLN A 19 4.76 -12.46 -11.66
CA GLN A 19 4.24 -11.08 -11.75
C GLN A 19 3.92 -10.49 -10.37
N GLU A 20 3.34 -11.30 -9.48
CA GLU A 20 3.01 -10.89 -8.11
C GLU A 20 4.26 -10.72 -7.25
N LEU A 21 5.28 -11.57 -7.42
CA LEU A 21 6.56 -11.43 -6.75
C LEU A 21 7.32 -10.18 -7.21
N GLU A 22 7.31 -9.88 -8.51
CA GLU A 22 7.88 -8.65 -9.06
C GLU A 22 7.19 -7.41 -8.47
N LEU A 23 5.85 -7.42 -8.41
CA LEU A 23 5.08 -6.33 -7.82
C LEU A 23 5.40 -6.15 -6.33
N MET A 24 5.44 -7.26 -5.58
CA MET A 24 5.80 -7.24 -4.16
C MET A 24 7.20 -6.67 -3.95
N ASN A 25 8.19 -7.14 -4.72
CA ASN A 25 9.56 -6.69 -4.63
C ASN A 25 9.66 -5.19 -4.94
N PHE A 26 9.01 -4.73 -5.99
CA PHE A 26 8.97 -3.32 -6.32
C PHE A 26 8.34 -2.47 -5.21
N MET A 27 7.20 -2.91 -4.65
CA MET A 27 6.56 -2.25 -3.51
C MET A 27 7.50 -2.17 -2.31
N LEU A 28 8.23 -3.24 -2.00
CA LEU A 28 9.19 -3.28 -0.90
C LEU A 28 10.35 -2.31 -1.12
N GLU A 29 10.87 -2.17 -2.35
CA GLU A 29 11.89 -1.18 -2.66
C GLU A 29 11.38 0.26 -2.46
N GLN A 30 10.19 0.60 -2.97
CA GLN A 30 9.60 1.93 -2.76
C GLN A 30 9.35 2.21 -1.27
N SER A 31 9.01 1.16 -0.51
CA SER A 31 8.78 1.29 0.93
C SER A 31 10.00 1.67 1.74
N LYS A 32 11.22 1.39 1.25
CA LYS A 32 12.47 1.82 1.92
C LYS A 32 12.60 3.34 1.98
N ILE A 33 11.95 4.06 1.08
CA ILE A 33 12.02 5.52 0.99
C ILE A 33 10.98 6.18 1.90
N MET A 34 9.72 5.71 1.89
CA MET A 34 8.59 6.41 2.52
C MET A 34 7.63 5.52 3.35
N GLY A 35 7.90 4.22 3.42
CA GLY A 35 7.07 3.22 4.08
C GLY A 35 5.92 2.68 3.22
N ILE A 36 5.60 1.39 3.40
CA ILE A 36 4.60 0.64 2.61
C ILE A 36 3.23 1.35 2.66
N SER A 37 2.78 1.74 3.85
CA SER A 37 1.49 2.40 4.06
C SER A 37 1.38 3.74 3.34
N THR A 38 2.46 4.52 3.28
CA THR A 38 2.49 5.81 2.58
C THR A 38 2.44 5.59 1.09
N TYR A 39 3.27 4.67 0.60
CA TYR A 39 3.36 4.35 -0.82
C TYR A 39 2.01 3.88 -1.39
N ILE A 40 1.34 2.94 -0.73
CA ILE A 40 0.01 2.46 -1.16
C ILE A 40 -1.02 3.59 -1.17
N LYS A 41 -1.03 4.47 -0.16
CA LYS A 41 -1.96 5.60 -0.10
C LYS A 41 -1.74 6.58 -1.24
N MET A 42 -0.47 6.83 -1.63
CA MET A 42 -0.16 7.66 -2.78
C MET A 42 -0.67 7.04 -4.09
N LEU A 43 -0.46 5.74 -4.29
CA LEU A 43 -0.98 5.03 -5.46
C LEU A 43 -2.51 5.12 -5.55
N ILE A 44 -3.21 4.92 -4.43
CA ILE A 44 -4.68 5.03 -4.37
C ILE A 44 -5.12 6.47 -4.68
N ALA A 45 -4.46 7.47 -4.08
CA ALA A 45 -4.79 8.88 -4.32
C ALA A 45 -4.58 9.28 -5.79
N GLU A 46 -3.51 8.81 -6.43
CA GLU A 46 -3.26 9.02 -7.85
C GLU A 46 -4.33 8.34 -8.73
N ASP A 47 -4.72 7.11 -8.40
CA ASP A 47 -5.78 6.40 -9.12
C ASP A 47 -7.14 7.09 -8.98
N MET A 48 -7.48 7.57 -7.77
CA MET A 48 -8.69 8.38 -7.54
C MET A 48 -8.69 9.65 -8.40
N LYS A 49 -7.55 10.35 -8.47
CA LYS A 49 -7.39 11.55 -9.31
C LYS A 49 -7.54 11.21 -10.80
N LYS A 50 -6.93 10.11 -11.27
CA LYS A 50 -7.07 9.65 -12.67
C LYS A 50 -8.52 9.31 -13.02
N ARG A 51 -9.26 8.76 -12.06
CA ARG A 51 -10.69 8.42 -12.20
C ARG A 51 -11.64 9.60 -11.98
N LYS A 52 -11.13 10.80 -11.68
CA LYS A 52 -11.92 12.01 -11.34
C LYS A 52 -12.88 11.78 -10.17
N LEU A 53 -12.48 10.95 -9.21
CA LEU A 53 -13.25 10.68 -7.99
C LEU A 53 -12.99 11.71 -6.89
N CYS A 54 -11.98 12.56 -7.06
CA CYS A 54 -11.62 13.73 -6.26
C CYS A 54 -10.91 14.77 -7.13
#